data_AF-A0A8J8TR54-F1
#
_entry.id   AF-A0A8J8TR54-F1
#
_cell.length_a   1.000
_cell.length_b   1.000
_cell.length_c   1.000
_cell.angle_alpha   90.00
_cell.angle_beta   90.00
_cell.angle_gamma   90.00
#
_symmetry.space_group_name_H-M   'P 1'
#
loop_
_entity.id
_entity.type
_entity.pdbx_description
1 polymer ?
#
loop_
_entity_poly.entity_id
_entity_poly.type
_entity_poly.pdbx_seq_one_letter_code
_entity_poly.pdbx_strand_id
1 'polypeptide(L)'
;MQARELAPTVRSVVDSADESTGRRGLTTPQREALACAVRHGYFEIPRRISLEELAAELGVTHQALSERLRRASDTLAAAELGVDADSSAR
;
A
#
# COMPACT_ATOMS: atom_id res chain seq x y z
N MET A 1 -35.16 -6.42 31.04
CA MET A 1 -33.99 -6.62 30.17
C MET A 1 -33.38 -5.26 29.85
N GLN A 2 -32.14 -5.00 30.26
CA GLN A 2 -31.44 -3.76 29.90
C GLN A 2 -30.73 -3.99 28.56
N ALA A 3 -31.13 -3.24 27.53
CA ALA A 3 -30.40 -3.18 26.27
C ALA A 3 -29.17 -2.29 26.49
N ARG A 4 -27.99 -2.89 26.36
CA ARG A 4 -26.71 -2.20 26.50
C ARG A 4 -26.47 -1.42 25.22
N GLU A 5 -26.50 -0.10 25.29
CA GLU A 5 -26.17 0.79 24.16
C GLU A 5 -24.70 0.58 23.80
N LEU A 6 -24.44 -0.06 22.66
CA LEU A 6 -23.11 -0.10 22.06
C LEU A 6 -22.95 1.21 21.29
N ALA A 7 -22.13 2.13 21.80
CA ALA A 7 -21.76 3.33 21.06
C ALA A 7 -20.98 2.90 19.81
N PRO A 8 -21.44 3.20 18.59
CA PRO A 8 -20.72 2.83 17.38
C PRO A 8 -19.46 3.68 17.25
N THR A 9 -18.29 3.05 17.29
CA THR A 9 -17.03 3.70 16.92
C THR A 9 -16.82 3.52 15.42
N VAL A 10 -17.00 4.60 14.65
CA VAL A 10 -16.69 4.60 13.21
C VAL A 10 -15.18 4.75 13.05
N ARG A 11 -14.51 3.69 12.59
CA ARG A 11 -13.05 3.68 12.39
C ARG A 11 -12.63 4.20 11.00
N SER A 12 -13.48 4.05 9.98
CA SER A 12 -13.31 4.77 8.70
C SER A 12 -14.61 4.79 7.90
N VAL A 13 -14.76 5.83 7.07
CA VAL A 13 -15.82 5.93 6.06
C VAL A 13 -15.14 5.94 4.70
N VAL A 14 -15.36 4.89 3.91
CA VAL A 14 -14.95 4.86 2.50
C VAL A 14 -16.17 5.22 1.66
N ASP A 15 -16.09 6.36 0.99
CA ASP A 15 -17.14 6.81 0.07
C ASP A 15 -17.26 5.84 -1.11
N SER A 16 -18.48 5.41 -1.42
CA SER A 16 -18.76 4.29 -2.32
C SER A 16 -19.21 4.79 -3.70
N ALA A 17 -18.36 5.54 -4.41
CA ALA A 17 -18.51 5.78 -5.84
C ALA A 17 -17.16 6.21 -6.43
N ASP A 18 -16.54 5.28 -7.17
CA ASP A 18 -15.40 5.48 -8.09
C ASP A 18 -14.05 6.01 -7.55
N GLU A 19 -12.97 5.70 -8.29
CA GLU A 19 -11.54 6.02 -8.01
C GLU A 19 -10.74 5.06 -7.10
N SER A 20 -10.92 3.74 -7.22
CA SER A 20 -10.21 2.74 -6.38
C SER A 20 -8.69 2.69 -6.55
N THR A 21 -8.12 3.40 -7.53
CA THR A 21 -6.68 3.55 -7.65
C THR A 21 -6.16 4.67 -6.73
N GLY A 22 -6.65 5.91 -6.82
CA GLY A 22 -6.12 7.06 -6.06
C GLY A 22 -6.26 7.00 -4.54
N ARG A 23 -7.25 6.27 -4.01
CA ARG A 23 -7.66 6.36 -2.60
C ARG A 23 -6.69 5.83 -1.54
N ARG A 24 -5.72 4.99 -1.88
CA ARG A 24 -4.72 4.48 -0.91
C ARG A 24 -3.46 5.34 -0.80
N GLY A 25 -3.47 6.58 -1.27
CA GLY A 25 -2.34 7.51 -1.12
C GLY A 25 -1.10 7.18 -1.96
N LEU A 26 -1.17 6.17 -2.83
CA LEU A 26 -0.04 5.78 -3.67
C LEU A 26 0.18 6.76 -4.81
N THR A 27 1.41 7.26 -4.93
CA THR A 27 1.87 7.96 -6.14
C THR A 27 1.86 7.03 -7.36
N THR A 28 1.75 7.61 -8.57
CA THR A 28 1.78 6.83 -9.82
C THR A 28 2.98 5.87 -9.90
N PRO A 29 4.23 6.30 -9.62
CA PRO A 29 5.37 5.39 -9.68
C PRO A 29 5.28 4.24 -8.67
N GLN A 30 4.80 4.49 -7.45
CA GLN A 30 4.61 3.45 -6.43
C GLN A 30 3.60 2.40 -6.88
N ARG A 31 2.48 2.83 -7.46
CA ARG A 31 1.47 1.92 -8.03
C ARG A 31 2.05 1.09 -9.16
N GLU A 32 2.75 1.72 -10.11
CA GLU A 32 3.34 1.03 -11.25
C GLU A 32 4.36 -0.02 -10.81
N ALA A 33 5.21 0.31 -9.83
CA ALA A 33 6.18 -0.63 -9.28
C ALA A 33 5.51 -1.82 -8.58
N LEU A 34 4.50 -1.59 -7.75
CA LEU A 34 3.73 -2.67 -7.12
C LEU A 34 3.02 -3.54 -8.16
N ALA A 35 2.37 -2.92 -9.15
CA ALA A 35 1.67 -3.65 -10.19
C ALA A 35 2.64 -4.50 -11.02
N CYS A 36 3.83 -3.99 -11.33
CA CYS A 36 4.87 -4.75 -12.00
C CYS A 36 5.35 -5.91 -11.12
N ALA A 37 5.69 -5.65 -9.86
CA ALA A 37 6.12 -6.66 -8.91
C ALA A 37 5.10 -7.81 -8.75
N VAL A 38 3.81 -7.49 -8.67
CA VAL A 38 2.74 -8.49 -8.60
C VAL A 38 2.64 -9.29 -9.90
N ARG A 39 2.59 -8.62 -11.07
CA ARG A 39 2.47 -9.31 -12.37
C ARG A 39 3.62 -10.28 -12.63
N HIS A 40 4.84 -9.88 -12.29
CA HIS A 40 6.05 -10.69 -12.51
C HIS A 40 6.33 -11.69 -11.38
N GLY A 41 5.50 -11.76 -10.34
CA GLY A 41 5.62 -12.75 -9.27
C GLY A 41 6.78 -12.48 -8.31
N TYR A 42 7.14 -11.21 -8.11
CA TYR A 42 8.18 -10.81 -7.16
C TYR A 42 7.81 -11.13 -5.70
N PHE A 43 6.51 -11.11 -5.38
CA PHE A 43 6.00 -11.43 -4.04
C PHE A 43 5.61 -12.91 -3.86
N GLU A 44 5.76 -13.74 -4.89
CA GLU A 44 5.43 -15.16 -4.82
C GLU A 44 6.49 -15.97 -4.05
N ILE A 45 6.11 -17.16 -3.58
CA ILE A 45 7.01 -18.12 -2.92
C ILE A 45 6.88 -19.47 -3.64
N PRO A 46 7.91 -19.94 -4.37
CA PRO A 46 9.16 -19.24 -4.69
C PRO A 46 8.92 -18.03 -5.63
N ARG A 47 9.82 -17.03 -5.56
CA ARG A 47 9.74 -15.86 -6.44
C ARG A 47 9.98 -16.25 -7.89
N ARG A 48 9.19 -15.70 -8.82
CA ARG A 48 9.40 -15.87 -10.27
C ARG A 48 10.38 -14.87 -10.88
N ILE A 49 10.62 -13.74 -10.21
CA ILE A 49 11.58 -12.71 -10.64
C ILE A 49 12.34 -12.17 -9.42
N SER A 50 13.60 -11.81 -9.62
CA SER A 50 14.39 -11.05 -8.64
C SER A 50 14.07 -9.55 -8.69
N LEU A 51 14.52 -8.81 -7.67
CA LEU A 51 14.34 -7.35 -7.64
C LEU A 51 15.24 -6.67 -8.69
N GLU A 52 16.38 -7.26 -9.01
CA GLU A 52 17.34 -6.76 -10.00
C GLU A 52 16.80 -6.89 -11.42
N GLU A 53 16.27 -8.06 -11.78
CA GLU A 53 15.60 -8.28 -13.07
C GLU A 53 14.39 -7.35 -13.23
N LEU A 54 13.57 -7.21 -12.19
CA LEU A 54 12.43 -6.29 -12.21
C LEU A 54 12.84 -4.81 -12.36
N ALA A 55 13.99 -4.41 -11.81
CA ALA A 55 14.53 -3.06 -11.97
C ALA A 55 14.99 -2.81 -13.41
N ALA A 56 15.62 -3.82 -14.04
CA ALA A 56 15.99 -3.77 -15.44
C ALA A 56 14.76 -3.63 -16.36
N GLU A 57 13.69 -4.40 -16.11
CA GLU A 57 12.42 -4.30 -16.84
C GLU A 57 11.79 -2.90 -16.77
N LEU A 58 11.94 -2.21 -15.63
CA LEU A 58 11.40 -0.88 -15.41
C LEU A 58 12.35 0.25 -15.82
N GLY A 59 13.56 -0.06 -16.28
CA GLY A 59 14.57 0.95 -16.64
C GLY A 59 15.02 1.82 -15.47
N VAL A 60 15.01 1.28 -14.24
CA VAL A 60 15.41 2.00 -13.02
C VAL A 60 16.52 1.26 -12.28
N THR A 61 17.20 1.95 -11.36
CA THR A 61 18.19 1.29 -10.51
C THR A 61 17.53 0.35 -9.50
N HIS A 62 18.25 -0.69 -9.10
CA HIS A 62 17.82 -1.61 -8.04
C HIS A 62 17.44 -0.87 -6.75
N GLN A 63 18.24 0.10 -6.33
CA GLN A 63 17.97 0.92 -5.15
C GLN A 63 16.68 1.74 -5.31
N ALA A 64 16.49 2.39 -6.46
CA ALA A 64 15.30 3.20 -6.72
C ALA A 64 14.03 2.34 -6.69
N LEU A 65 14.07 1.13 -7.27
CA LEU A 65 12.94 0.21 -7.21
C LEU A 65 12.67 -0.29 -5.78
N SER A 66 13.72 -0.68 -5.05
CA SER A 66 13.63 -1.12 -3.66
C SER A 66 12.97 -0.06 -2.77
N GLU A 67 13.44 1.19 -2.84
CA GLU A 67 12.87 2.31 -2.09
C GLU A 67 11.43 2.60 -2.48
N ARG A 68 11.10 2.48 -3.77
CA ARG A 68 9.75 2.72 -4.27
C ARG A 68 8.77 1.66 -3.80
N LEU A 69 9.14 0.37 -3.84
CA LEU A 69 8.34 -0.72 -3.30
C LEU A 69 8.18 -0.61 -1.78
N ARG A 70 9.25 -0.24 -1.06
CA ARG A 70 9.19 -0.02 0.39
C ARG A 70 8.20 1.08 0.74
N ARG A 71 8.32 2.25 0.11
CA ARG A 71 7.38 3.37 0.34
C ARG A 71 5.96 3.01 -0.04
N ALA A 72 5.76 2.31 -1.16
CA ALA A 72 4.44 1.85 -1.57
C ALA A 72 3.82 0.90 -0.53
N SER A 73 4.61 -0.03 0.01
CA SER A 73 4.17 -0.97 1.04
C SER A 73 3.81 -0.26 2.34
N ASP A 74 4.61 0.72 2.74
CA ASP A 74 4.38 1.57 3.92
C ASP A 74 3.08 2.38 3.77
N THR A 75 2.88 3.04 2.63
CA THR A 75 1.64 3.77 2.34
C THR A 75 0.41 2.86 2.36
N LEU A 76 0.49 1.65 1.80
CA LEU A 76 -0.60 0.69 1.88
C LEU A 76 -0.86 0.21 3.32
N ALA A 77 0.19 -0.09 4.08
CA ALA A 77 0.05 -0.50 5.47
C ALA A 77 -0.57 0.60 6.33
N ALA A 78 -0.12 1.84 6.18
CA ALA A 78 -0.68 3.01 6.84
C ALA A 78 -2.17 3.19 6.51
N ALA A 79 -2.53 3.14 5.22
CA ALA A 79 -3.91 3.28 4.77
C ALA A 79 -4.85 2.18 5.32
N GLU A 80 -4.41 0.92 5.33
CA GLU A 80 -5.22 -0.19 5.83
C GLU A 80 -5.33 -0.21 7.36
N LEU A 81 -4.27 0.23 8.06
CA LEU A 81 -4.23 0.26 9.52
C LEU A 81 -4.82 1.56 10.11
N GLY A 82 -4.98 2.61 9.28
CA GLY A 82 -5.34 3.95 9.74
C GLY A 82 -4.22 4.61 10.53
N VAL A 83 -2.95 4.35 10.17
CA VAL A 83 -1.77 4.93 10.81
C VAL A 83 -1.38 6.18 10.03
N ASP A 84 -2.14 7.26 10.24
CA ASP A 84 -1.70 8.60 9.87
C ASP A 84 -1.05 9.29 11.07
N ALA A 85 -0.22 10.31 10.81
CA ALA A 85 0.74 10.97 11.69
C ALA A 85 0.18 11.69 12.94
N ASP A 86 -0.87 11.16 13.57
CA ASP A 86 -1.24 11.48 14.95
C ASP A 86 -0.41 10.64 15.93
N SER A 87 0.91 10.87 15.88
CA SER A 87 1.71 10.87 17.10
C SER A 87 1.89 12.33 17.52
N SER A 88 0.80 13.10 17.55
CA SER A 88 0.81 14.36 18.31
C SER A 88 0.91 14.02 19.79
N ALA A 89 1.79 14.73 20.48
CA ALA A 89 1.69 14.99 21.91
C ALA A 89 1.69 13.75 22.83
N ARG A 90 2.90 13.31 23.17
CA ARG A 90 3.20 13.04 24.58
C ARG A 90 4.06 14.17 25.12
#